data_AF-A0AA96VPT7-F1
#
_entry.id   AF-A0AA96VPT7-F1
#
_cell.length_a   1.000
_cell.length_b   1.000
_cell.length_c   1.000
_cell.angle_alpha   90.00
_cell.angle_beta   90.00
_cell.angle_gamma   90.00
#
_symmetry.space_group_name_H-M   'P 1'
#
loop_
_entity.id
_entity.type
_entity.pdbx_description
1 polymer ?
#
loop_
_entity_poly.entity_id
_entity_poly.type
_entity_poly.pdbx_seq_one_letter_code
_entity_poly.pdbx_strand_id
1 'polypeptide(L)'
;MIEIDEAKFEVLKEHYHFAKEMKALQEPLNKYEITELRGLIKEHIGDGYTNYLRLVTIYSIDRNALLGIYVRYLYQILLHEKETQQ
;
A
#
# COMPACT_ATOMS: atom_id res chain seq x y z
N MET A 1 -18.39 -8.26 -4.72
CA MET A 1 -17.88 -8.31 -3.34
C MET A 1 -16.62 -9.16 -3.40
N ILE A 2 -15.44 -8.59 -3.12
CA ILE A 2 -14.19 -9.37 -3.15
C ILE A 2 -14.08 -9.98 -1.75
N GLU A 3 -14.32 -11.28 -1.63
CA GLU A 3 -14.12 -12.01 -0.38
C GLU A 3 -12.62 -12.18 -0.16
N ILE A 4 -12.12 -11.55 0.90
CA ILE A 4 -10.75 -11.77 1.38
C ILE A 4 -10.82 -13.01 2.26
N ASP A 5 -10.05 -14.03 1.88
CA ASP A 5 -9.78 -15.23 2.67
C ASP A 5 -9.42 -14.86 4.13
N GLU A 6 -10.06 -15.50 5.11
CA GLU A 6 -9.92 -15.23 6.55
C GLU A 6 -8.47 -15.24 7.00
N ALA A 7 -7.65 -16.16 6.47
CA ALA A 7 -6.23 -16.23 6.80
C ALA A 7 -5.46 -14.97 6.37
N LYS A 8 -5.81 -14.40 5.20
CA LYS A 8 -5.20 -13.16 4.70
C LYS A 8 -5.66 -11.95 5.51
N PHE A 9 -6.88 -11.98 6.03
CA PHE A 9 -7.42 -10.94 6.89
C PHE A 9 -6.74 -10.92 8.27
N GLU A 10 -6.47 -12.08 8.87
CA GLU A 10 -5.74 -12.16 10.14
C GLU A 10 -4.28 -11.68 10.01
N VAL A 11 -3.58 -12.05 8.93
CA VAL A 11 -2.25 -11.51 8.64
C VAL A 11 -2.27 -9.98 8.49
N LEU A 12 -3.30 -9.44 7.82
CA LEU A 12 -3.49 -7.98 7.73
C LEU A 12 -3.73 -7.33 9.09
N LYS A 13 -4.45 -7.99 10.01
CA LYS A 13 -4.64 -7.49 11.39
C LYS A 13 -3.36 -7.50 12.21
N GLU A 14 -2.53 -8.54 12.10
CA GLU A 14 -1.24 -8.58 12.81
C GLU A 14 -0.32 -7.46 12.31
N HIS A 15 -0.24 -7.26 10.99
CA HIS A 15 0.46 -6.12 10.41
C HIS A 15 -0.15 -4.78 10.80
N TYR A 16 -1.48 -4.70 10.96
CA TYR A 16 -2.15 -3.50 11.45
C TYR A 16 -1.78 -3.16 12.89
N HIS A 17 -1.72 -4.16 13.77
CA HIS A 17 -1.30 -3.97 15.16
C HIS A 17 0.14 -3.46 15.23
N PHE A 18 1.05 -4.06 14.45
CA PHE A 18 2.43 -3.61 14.33
C PHE A 18 2.53 -2.18 13.74
N ALA A 19 1.79 -1.90 12.66
CA ALA A 19 1.77 -0.57 12.04
C ALA A 19 1.11 0.50 12.92
N LYS A 20 0.22 0.12 13.85
CA LYS A 20 -0.38 1.04 14.83
C LYS A 20 0.66 1.55 15.84
N GLU A 21 1.79 0.88 16.00
CA GLU A 21 2.90 1.35 16.81
C GLU A 21 3.82 2.30 16.02
N MET A 22 3.82 2.21 14.69
CA MET A 22 4.60 3.05 13.79
C MET A 22 3.76 4.22 13.25
N LYS A 23 3.86 5.40 13.87
CA LYS A 23 3.11 6.61 13.47
C LYS A 23 3.19 6.93 11.97
N ALA A 24 4.36 6.74 11.36
CA ALA A 24 4.58 7.03 9.93
C ALA A 24 3.70 6.19 8.98
N LEU A 25 3.32 4.97 9.39
CA LEU A 25 2.47 4.07 8.60
C LEU A 25 0.97 4.40 8.71
N GLN A 26 0.58 5.18 9.72
CA GLN A 26 -0.81 5.60 9.94
C GLN A 26 -1.17 6.86 9.17
N GLU A 27 -0.16 7.63 8.75
CA GLU A 27 -0.40 8.83 7.97
C GLU A 27 -0.91 8.46 6.56
N PRO A 28 -2.04 9.01 6.13
CA PRO A 28 -2.57 8.74 4.80
C PRO A 28 -1.70 9.38 3.72
N LEU A 29 -1.53 8.69 2.59
CA LEU A 29 -0.89 9.28 1.42
C LEU A 29 -1.72 10.46 0.90
N ASN A 30 -1.05 11.57 0.60
CA ASN A 30 -1.62 12.70 -0.12
C ASN A 30 -1.78 12.36 -1.63
N LYS A 31 -2.39 13.28 -2.40
CA LYS A 31 -2.67 13.04 -3.83
C LYS A 31 -1.40 12.87 -4.68
N TYR A 32 -0.34 13.59 -4.33
CA TYR A 32 0.94 13.50 -5.04
C TYR A 32 1.58 12.13 -4.79
N GLU A 33 1.66 11.72 -3.52
CA GLU A 33 2.23 10.41 -3.14
C GLU A 33 1.44 9.24 -3.76
N ILE A 34 0.11 9.33 -3.86
CA ILE A 34 -0.70 8.33 -4.56
C ILE A 34 -0.34 8.26 -6.05
N THR A 35 -0.09 9.41 -6.68
CA THR A 35 0.27 9.47 -8.10
C THR A 35 1.65 8.89 -8.33
N GLU A 36 2.62 9.25 -7.49
CA GLU A 36 3.96 8.70 -7.52
C GLU A 36 3.96 7.18 -7.27
N LEU A 37 3.22 6.71 -6.26
CA LEU A 37 3.07 5.28 -5.99
C LEU A 37 2.55 4.50 -7.20
N ARG A 38 1.59 5.05 -7.96
CA ARG A 38 1.11 4.41 -9.19
C ARG A 38 2.18 4.32 -10.28
N GLY A 39 3.10 5.28 -10.33
CA GLY A 39 4.28 5.23 -11.20
C GLY A 39 5.24 4.13 -10.76
N LEU A 40 5.63 4.18 -9.49
CA LEU A 40 6.52 3.21 -8.86
C LEU A 40 6.03 1.76 -9.02
N ILE A 41 4.73 1.51 -8.83
CA ILE A 41 4.15 0.18 -9.04
C ILE A 41 4.37 -0.32 -10.47
N LYS A 42 4.23 0.54 -11.48
CA LYS A 42 4.43 0.14 -12.89
C LYS A 42 5.89 -0.10 -13.23
N GLU A 43 6.78 0.64 -12.58
CA GLU A 43 8.22 0.58 -12.82
C GLU A 43 8.85 -0.64 -12.13
N HIS A 44 8.45 -0.92 -10.89
CA HIS A 44 9.11 -1.89 -10.03
C HIS A 44 8.34 -3.20 -9.86
N ILE A 45 7.00 -3.20 -9.98
CA ILE A 45 6.21 -4.42 -9.94
C ILE A 45 6.04 -4.92 -11.36
N GLY A 46 6.60 -6.10 -11.65
CA GLY A 46 6.43 -6.80 -12.92
C GLY A 46 5.02 -7.39 -13.06
N ASP A 47 4.94 -8.71 -13.25
CA ASP A 47 3.65 -9.37 -13.42
C ASP A 47 2.76 -9.23 -12.17
N GLY A 48 1.51 -8.80 -12.40
CA GLY A 48 0.53 -8.59 -11.33
C GLY A 48 0.41 -7.15 -10.82
N TYR A 49 1.16 -6.19 -11.35
CA TYR A 49 1.10 -4.76 -10.95
C TYR A 49 -0.32 -4.16 -11.01
N THR A 50 -1.18 -4.64 -11.91
CA THR A 50 -2.56 -4.18 -12.06
C THR A 50 -3.42 -4.43 -10.82
N ASN A 51 -3.14 -5.48 -10.04
CA ASN A 51 -3.81 -5.75 -8.76
C ASN A 51 -3.43 -4.72 -7.71
N TYR A 52 -2.15 -4.34 -7.66
CA TYR A 52 -1.66 -3.27 -6.78
C TYR A 52 -2.25 -1.91 -7.15
N LEU A 53 -2.34 -1.60 -8.45
CA LEU A 53 -3.01 -0.38 -8.92
C LEU A 53 -4.50 -0.35 -8.54
N ARG A 54 -5.20 -1.49 -8.60
CA ARG A 54 -6.59 -1.62 -8.15
C ARG A 54 -6.70 -1.35 -6.64
N LEU A 55 -5.82 -1.91 -5.82
CA LEU A 55 -5.80 -1.67 -4.37
C LEU A 55 -5.55 -0.19 -4.03
N VAL A 56 -4.58 0.45 -4.69
CA VAL A 56 -4.31 1.89 -4.50
C VAL A 56 -5.50 2.73 -4.97
N THR A 57 -6.21 2.30 -6.01
CA THR A 57 -7.43 2.98 -6.48
C THR A 57 -8.55 2.87 -5.46
N ILE A 58 -8.82 1.69 -4.91
CA ILE A 58 -9.81 1.49 -3.84
C ILE A 58 -9.48 2.35 -2.62
N TYR A 59 -8.20 2.34 -2.18
CA TYR A 59 -7.74 3.22 -1.11
C TYR A 59 -8.00 4.70 -1.37
N SER A 60 -7.71 5.17 -2.59
CA SER A 60 -7.86 6.59 -2.93
C SER A 60 -9.31 7.08 -2.86
N ILE A 61 -10.28 6.16 -2.98
CA ILE A 61 -11.72 6.43 -2.90
C ILE A 61 -12.20 6.27 -1.45
N ASP A 62 -11.96 5.10 -0.85
CA ASP A 62 -12.59 4.71 0.42
C ASP A 62 -11.82 5.15 1.66
N ARG A 63 -10.53 5.49 1.51
CA ARG A 63 -9.62 5.92 2.60
C ARG A 63 -9.65 5.01 3.84
N ASN A 64 -9.90 3.72 3.62
CA ASN A 64 -9.92 2.71 4.68
C ASN A 64 -8.56 2.68 5.41
N ALA A 65 -8.57 2.71 6.75
CA ALA A 65 -7.36 2.82 7.56
C ALA A 65 -6.43 1.60 7.44
N LEU A 66 -6.99 0.39 7.39
CA LEU A 66 -6.23 -0.86 7.24
C LEU A 66 -5.54 -0.91 5.88
N LEU A 67 -6.28 -0.56 4.82
CA LEU A 67 -5.73 -0.48 3.48
C LEU A 67 -4.72 0.68 3.35
N GLY A 68 -4.92 1.77 4.09
CA GLY A 68 -4.01 2.91 4.15
C GLY A 68 -2.63 2.52 4.68
N ILE A 69 -2.57 1.71 5.73
CA ILE A 69 -1.32 1.16 6.25
C ILE A 69 -0.59 0.33 5.20
N TYR A 70 -1.31 -0.58 4.54
CA TYR A 70 -0.71 -1.41 3.48
C TYR A 70 -0.16 -0.55 2.33
N VAL A 71 -0.95 0.42 1.87
CA VAL A 71 -0.59 1.31 0.77
C VAL A 71 0.57 2.24 1.13
N ARG A 72 0.64 2.73 2.37
CA ARG A 72 1.77 3.52 2.90
C ARG A 72 3.05 2.69 2.98
N TYR A 73 2.94 1.46 3.46
CA TYR A 73 4.07 0.54 3.53
C TYR A 73 4.61 0.21 2.13
N LEU A 74 3.72 -0.12 1.18
CA LEU A 74 4.08 -0.35 -0.21
C LEU A 74 4.82 0.85 -0.81
N TYR A 75 4.35 2.07 -0.55
CA TYR A 75 5.01 3.28 -1.00
C TYR A 75 6.43 3.42 -0.45
N GLN A 76 6.65 3.16 0.84
CA GLN A 76 7.98 3.23 1.44
C GLN A 76 8.95 2.21 0.85
N ILE A 77 8.50 0.97 0.60
CA ILE A 77 9.33 -0.06 -0.04
C ILE A 77 9.78 0.41 -1.43
N LEU A 78 8.82 0.79 -2.28
CA LEU A 78 9.13 1.12 -3.67
C LEU A 78 9.91 2.43 -3.80
N LEU A 79 9.69 3.38 -2.89
CA LEU A 79 10.51 4.60 -2.82
C LEU A 79 11.96 4.27 -2.49
N HIS A 80 12.19 3.38 -1.52
CA HIS A 80 13.52 2.92 -1.16
C HIS A 80 14.21 2.17 -2.32
N GLU A 81 13.49 1.33 -3.06
CA GLU A 81 14.01 0.65 -4.25
C GLU A 81 14.46 1.64 -5.33
N LYS A 82 13.66 2.68 -5.58
CA LYS A 82 14.03 3.77 -6.51
C LYS A 82 15.30 4.51 -6.07
N GLU A 83 15.45 4.77 -4.77
CA GLU A 83 16.63 5.47 -4.21
C GLU A 83 17.90 4.62 -4.25
N THR A 84 17.79 3.28 -4.14
CA THR A 84 18.95 2.37 -4.15
C THR A 84 19.39 1.93 -5.55
N GLN A 85 18.54 2.12 -6.57
CA GLN A 85 18.88 1.85 -7.97
C GLN A 85 19.49 3.06 -8.71
N GLN A 86 19.60 4.22 -8.06
CA GLN A 86 20.30 5.42 -8.57
C GLN A 86 21.76 5.47 -8.12
#